data_AF-A0A3S0KDJ8-F1
#
_entry.id   AF-A0A3S0KDJ8-F1
#
_cell.length_a   1.000
_cell.length_b   1.000
_cell.length_c   1.000
_cell.angle_alpha   90.00
_cell.angle_beta   90.00
_cell.angle_gamma   90.00
#
_symmetry.space_group_name_H-M   'P 1'
#
loop_
_entity.id
_entity.type
_entity.pdbx_description
1 polymer ?
#
loop_
_entity_poly.entity_id
_entity_poly.type
_entity_poly.pdbx_seq_one_letter_code
_entity_poly.pdbx_strand_id
1 'polypeptide(L)'
;MNRANNSRLMAIASLFILALLSGCNHTEDSDPNIDPVEAQVAQAVKDAQVLGDLRLYATTGRRATLPGISQDDSEHAKTLCGVQYMAGTGDAISTTEQREKRKQLIHFMTSYNQVIFEACKKKL
;
A
#
# COMPACT_ATOMS: atom_id res chain seq x y z
N MET A 1 28.38 -33.74 -34.98
CA MET A 1 27.10 -33.03 -35.23
C MET A 1 26.52 -32.34 -33.99
N ASN A 2 27.34 -31.80 -33.05
CA ASN A 2 26.82 -31.29 -31.75
C ASN A 2 27.00 -29.79 -31.52
N ARG A 3 27.74 -29.08 -32.38
CA ARG A 3 28.05 -27.65 -32.18
C ARG A 3 26.88 -26.73 -32.58
N ALA A 4 26.10 -27.12 -33.58
CA ALA A 4 24.94 -26.36 -34.05
C ALA A 4 23.75 -26.45 -33.08
N ASN A 5 23.52 -27.61 -32.44
CA ASN A 5 22.45 -27.76 -31.45
C ASN A 5 22.73 -26.98 -30.17
N ASN A 6 23.98 -26.92 -29.71
CA ASN A 6 24.34 -26.15 -28.51
C ASN A 6 24.25 -24.63 -28.74
N SER A 7 24.58 -24.16 -29.94
CA SER A 7 24.41 -22.75 -30.32
C SER A 7 22.93 -22.35 -30.45
N ARG A 8 22.07 -23.26 -30.94
CA ARG A 8 20.62 -23.05 -30.96
C ARG A 8 20.01 -23.12 -29.56
N LEU A 9 20.46 -24.04 -28.70
CA LEU A 9 20.01 -24.13 -27.30
C LEU A 9 20.35 -22.85 -26.52
N MET A 10 21.58 -22.34 -26.66
CA MET A 10 22.01 -21.08 -26.06
C MET A 10 21.19 -19.89 -26.59
N ALA A 11 20.93 -19.83 -27.90
CA ALA A 11 20.11 -18.75 -28.46
C ALA A 11 18.65 -18.78 -27.97
N ILE A 12 18.06 -19.96 -27.80
CA ILE A 12 16.70 -20.14 -27.27
C ILE A 12 16.64 -19.78 -25.78
N ALA A 13 17.65 -20.18 -25.00
CA ALA A 13 17.73 -19.84 -23.57
C ALA A 13 17.85 -18.32 -23.34
N SER A 14 18.65 -17.63 -24.17
CA SER A 14 18.78 -16.16 -24.11
C SER A 14 17.48 -15.43 -24.46
N LEU A 15 16.66 -15.98 -25.36
CA LEU A 15 15.39 -15.39 -25.77
C LEU A 15 14.31 -15.50 -24.67
N PHE A 16 14.32 -16.58 -23.90
CA PHE A 16 13.41 -16.78 -22.76
C PHE A 16 13.72 -15.83 -21.60
N ILE A 17 15.00 -15.50 -21.37
CA ILE A 17 15.42 -14.60 -20.28
C ILE A 17 14.98 -13.15 -20.55
N LEU A 18 14.92 -12.70 -21.80
CA LEU A 18 14.44 -11.36 -22.15
C LEU A 18 12.93 -11.19 -21.97
N ALA A 19 12.14 -12.27 -22.05
CA ALA A 19 10.68 -12.20 -21.91
C ALA A 19 10.21 -11.99 -20.46
N LEU A 20 11.08 -12.22 -19.47
CA LEU A 20 10.76 -12.08 -18.04
C LEU A 20 10.93 -10.64 -17.51
N LEU A 21 11.40 -9.70 -18.35
CA LEU A 21 11.57 -8.28 -17.98
C LEU A 21 10.39 -7.39 -18.38
N SER A 22 9.27 -7.96 -18.84
CA SER A 22 8.02 -7.23 -19.06
C SER A 22 7.37 -6.88 -17.72
N GLY A 23 7.95 -5.92 -17.00
CA GLY A 23 7.29 -5.26 -15.88
C GLY A 23 6.07 -4.48 -16.40
N CYS A 24 4.94 -4.59 -15.72
CA CYS A 24 3.76 -3.78 -16.03
C CYS A 24 4.09 -2.30 -15.77
N ASN A 25 4.25 -1.50 -16.83
CA ASN A 25 4.07 -0.05 -16.74
C ASN A 25 2.57 0.20 -16.59
N HIS A 26 2.11 0.39 -15.35
CA HIS A 26 0.77 0.90 -15.11
C HIS A 26 0.78 2.39 -15.44
N THR A 27 0.39 2.73 -16.66
CA THR A 27 -0.01 4.11 -17.00
C THR A 27 -1.29 4.41 -16.24
N GLU A 28 -1.16 5.15 -15.15
CA GLU A 28 -2.30 5.80 -14.52
C GLU A 28 -2.83 6.87 -15.48
N ASP A 29 -4.08 6.75 -15.90
CA ASP A 29 -4.84 7.85 -16.49
C ASP A 29 -5.01 8.93 -15.42
N SER A 30 -4.00 9.81 -15.29
CA SER A 30 -4.05 10.92 -14.36
C SER A 30 -5.02 11.97 -14.90
N ASP A 31 -6.26 11.98 -14.40
CA ASP A 31 -7.13 13.13 -14.52
C ASP A 31 -6.42 14.34 -13.85
N PRO A 32 -6.15 15.43 -14.59
CA PRO A 32 -5.39 16.57 -14.08
C PRO A 32 -6.08 17.35 -12.94
N ASN A 33 -7.30 16.97 -12.54
CA ASN A 33 -8.06 17.62 -11.46
C ASN A 33 -8.05 16.87 -10.11
N ILE A 34 -7.35 15.74 -9.98
CA ILE A 34 -7.36 14.94 -8.74
C ILE A 34 -6.25 15.39 -7.79
N ASP A 35 -6.59 15.58 -6.50
CA ASP A 35 -5.61 15.85 -5.44
C ASP A 35 -4.57 14.70 -5.41
N PRO A 36 -3.25 15.00 -5.48
CA PRO A 36 -2.20 13.97 -5.39
C PRO A 36 -2.35 13.02 -4.20
N VAL A 37 -2.90 13.48 -3.08
CA VAL A 37 -3.15 12.64 -1.90
C VAL A 37 -4.30 11.66 -2.14
N GLU A 38 -5.36 12.09 -2.83
CA GLU A 38 -6.49 11.23 -3.17
C GLU A 38 -6.09 10.14 -4.16
N ALA A 39 -5.32 10.50 -5.18
CA ALA A 39 -4.73 9.53 -6.11
C ALA A 39 -3.86 8.49 -5.37
N GLN A 40 -3.02 8.94 -4.43
CA GLN A 40 -2.19 8.05 -3.62
C GLN A 40 -3.04 7.11 -2.75
N VAL A 41 -4.11 7.59 -2.13
CA VAL A 41 -5.02 6.76 -1.33
C VAL A 41 -5.72 5.73 -2.22
N ALA A 42 -6.24 6.15 -3.37
CA ALA A 42 -6.93 5.25 -4.31
C ALA A 42 -6.02 4.11 -4.78
N GLN A 43 -4.77 4.45 -5.13
CA GLN A 43 -3.79 3.45 -5.55
C GLN A 43 -3.42 2.50 -4.39
N ALA A 44 -3.19 3.02 -3.19
CA ALA A 44 -2.90 2.19 -2.02
C ALA A 44 -4.06 1.23 -1.66
N VAL A 45 -5.31 1.70 -1.77
CA VAL A 45 -6.50 0.87 -1.55
C VAL A 45 -6.59 -0.25 -2.59
N LYS A 46 -6.36 0.09 -3.86
CA LYS A 46 -6.35 -0.89 -4.96
C LYS A 46 -5.29 -1.96 -4.72
N ASP A 47 -4.09 -1.57 -4.35
CA ASP A 47 -2.99 -2.50 -4.04
C ASP A 47 -3.36 -3.42 -2.88
N ALA A 48 -3.91 -2.88 -1.79
CA ALA A 48 -4.37 -3.66 -0.64
C ALA A 48 -5.45 -4.69 -1.02
N GLN A 49 -6.39 -4.32 -1.90
CA GLN A 49 -7.42 -5.23 -2.41
C GLN A 49 -6.84 -6.34 -3.29
N VAL A 50 -5.92 -5.99 -4.20
CA VAL A 50 -5.26 -6.96 -5.10
C VAL A 50 -4.40 -7.94 -4.31
N LEU A 51 -3.66 -7.45 -3.30
CA LEU A 51 -2.80 -8.26 -2.45
C LEU A 51 -3.58 -9.02 -1.36
N GLY A 52 -4.83 -8.63 -1.11
CA GLY A 52 -5.66 -9.18 -0.03
C GLY A 52 -5.20 -8.80 1.38
N ASP A 53 -4.29 -7.83 1.50
CA ASP A 53 -3.81 -7.29 2.78
C ASP A 53 -4.68 -6.10 3.20
N LEU A 54 -5.77 -6.40 3.89
CA LEU A 54 -6.75 -5.41 4.35
C LEU A 54 -6.47 -4.93 5.79
N ARG A 55 -5.22 -5.01 6.25
CA ARG A 55 -4.84 -4.50 7.58
C ARG A 55 -4.99 -2.98 7.63
N LEU A 56 -5.51 -2.48 8.75
CA LEU A 56 -5.69 -1.05 8.99
C LEU A 56 -4.38 -0.42 9.47
N TYR A 57 -4.14 0.83 9.09
CA TYR A 57 -2.99 1.58 9.58
C TYR A 57 -3.21 2.07 11.00
N ALA A 58 -2.26 1.74 11.88
CA ALA A 58 -2.20 2.19 13.26
C ALA A 58 -1.04 3.17 13.49
N THR A 59 -1.21 4.11 14.42
CA THR A 59 -0.11 4.99 14.83
C THR A 59 0.90 4.25 15.73
N THR A 60 2.14 4.72 15.77
CA THR A 60 3.25 4.14 16.54
C THR A 60 3.53 4.84 17.89
N GLY A 61 2.66 5.76 18.31
CA GLY A 61 2.79 6.44 19.60
C GLY A 61 2.47 5.54 20.80
N ARG A 62 2.63 6.07 22.03
CA ARG A 62 2.32 5.34 23.28
C ARG A 62 0.92 4.73 23.33
N ARG A 63 -0.04 5.41 22.71
CA ARG A 63 -1.40 4.90 22.51
C ARG A 63 -1.67 4.81 21.02
N ALA A 64 -1.52 3.62 20.46
CA ALA A 64 -1.80 3.35 19.06
C ALA A 64 -3.29 3.57 18.76
N THR A 65 -3.56 4.51 17.86
CA THR A 65 -4.89 4.82 17.33
C THR A 65 -5.05 4.27 15.93
N LEU A 66 -6.28 4.06 15.49
CA LEU A 66 -6.66 3.81 14.11
C LEU A 66 -7.30 5.08 13.54
N PRO A 67 -6.54 5.98 12.87
CA PRO A 67 -7.11 7.19 12.29
C PRO A 67 -8.29 6.86 11.37
N GLY A 68 -9.37 7.64 11.45
CA GLY A 68 -10.59 7.44 10.66
C GLY A 68 -11.56 6.38 11.18
N ILE A 69 -11.19 5.61 12.21
CA ILE A 69 -12.05 4.62 12.86
C ILE A 69 -12.51 5.17 14.21
N SER A 70 -13.78 4.95 14.55
CA SER A 70 -14.33 5.38 15.84
C SER A 70 -13.61 4.65 17.00
N GLN A 71 -13.62 5.26 18.18
CA GLN A 71 -13.01 4.63 19.35
C GLN A 71 -13.76 3.35 19.76
N ASP A 72 -15.08 3.36 19.64
CA ASP A 72 -15.96 2.23 19.96
C ASP A 72 -15.70 1.04 19.02
N ASP A 73 -15.43 1.31 17.73
CA ASP A 73 -15.13 0.27 16.75
C ASP A 73 -13.66 -0.16 16.75
N SER A 74 -12.78 0.58 17.43
CA SER A 74 -11.33 0.39 17.28
C SER A 74 -10.85 -1.01 17.68
N GLU A 75 -11.37 -1.58 18.76
CA GLU A 75 -10.99 -2.94 19.19
C GLU A 75 -11.54 -4.02 18.26
N HIS A 76 -12.79 -3.83 17.81
CA HIS A 76 -13.43 -4.72 16.85
C HIS A 76 -12.69 -4.70 15.51
N ALA A 77 -12.38 -3.51 14.99
CA ALA A 77 -11.66 -3.30 13.74
C ALA A 77 -10.25 -3.90 13.77
N LYS A 78 -9.51 -3.76 14.90
CA LYS A 78 -8.21 -4.41 15.10
C LYS A 78 -8.31 -5.93 15.03
N THR A 79 -9.33 -6.50 15.66
CA THR A 79 -9.53 -7.96 15.70
C THR A 79 -9.92 -8.50 14.34
N LEU A 80 -10.82 -7.78 13.64
CA LEU A 80 -11.37 -8.21 12.36
C LEU A 80 -10.36 -8.08 11.22
N CYS A 81 -9.71 -6.91 11.11
CA CYS A 81 -8.89 -6.56 9.95
C CYS A 81 -7.40 -6.75 10.20
N GLY A 82 -6.98 -6.83 11.46
CA GLY A 82 -5.57 -6.71 11.82
C GLY A 82 -5.05 -5.29 11.63
N VAL A 83 -3.78 -5.09 11.98
CA VAL A 83 -3.14 -3.76 11.92
C VAL A 83 -1.75 -3.80 11.32
N GLN A 84 -1.40 -2.70 10.66
CA GLN A 84 -0.05 -2.36 10.23
C GLN A 84 0.36 -1.02 10.84
N TYR A 85 1.50 -0.98 11.52
CA TYR A 85 1.97 0.23 12.18
C TYR A 85 2.65 1.17 11.17
N MET A 86 2.18 2.42 11.11
CA MET A 86 2.72 3.43 10.21
C MET A 86 3.96 4.10 10.81
N ALA A 87 5.10 3.97 10.11
CA ALA A 87 6.32 4.68 10.50
C ALA A 87 6.12 6.20 10.43
N GLY A 88 6.88 6.96 11.24
CA GLY A 88 6.76 8.43 11.28
C GLY A 88 5.55 8.96 12.06
N THR A 89 4.80 8.09 12.75
CA THR A 89 3.65 8.47 13.59
C THR A 89 3.89 8.26 15.10
N GLY A 90 5.15 8.13 15.52
CA GLY A 90 5.56 7.96 16.92
C GLY A 90 5.54 9.26 17.73
N ASP A 91 5.85 9.22 19.03
CA ASP A 91 5.66 10.37 19.92
C ASP A 91 6.67 11.53 19.71
N ALA A 92 7.81 11.26 19.08
CA ALA A 92 8.86 12.26 18.87
C ALA A 92 8.55 13.18 17.68
N ILE A 93 8.33 14.47 17.96
CA ILE A 93 8.21 15.55 16.96
C ILE A 93 9.04 16.72 17.45
N SER A 94 10.16 16.99 16.78
CA SER A 94 11.13 18.00 17.16
C SER A 94 11.14 19.21 16.23
N THR A 95 10.53 19.11 15.04
CA THR A 95 10.52 20.18 14.03
C THR A 95 9.13 20.41 13.43
N THR A 96 8.92 21.60 12.87
CA THR A 96 7.69 21.93 12.13
C THR A 96 7.52 21.02 10.91
N GLU A 97 8.59 20.72 10.19
CA GLU A 97 8.55 19.80 9.05
C GLU A 97 8.07 18.39 9.45
N GLN A 98 8.55 17.86 10.58
CA GLN A 98 8.09 16.58 11.11
C GLN A 98 6.60 16.62 11.48
N ARG A 99 6.13 17.75 12.01
CA ARG A 99 4.71 17.95 12.33
C ARG A 99 3.84 17.90 11.06
N GLU A 100 4.25 18.60 10.01
CA GLU A 100 3.49 18.62 8.74
C GLU A 100 3.50 17.26 8.06
N LYS A 101 4.66 16.57 8.02
CA LYS A 101 4.74 15.19 7.50
C LYS A 101 3.82 14.24 8.27
N ARG A 102 3.81 14.34 9.61
CA ARG A 102 2.89 13.54 10.43
C ARG A 102 1.44 13.86 10.10
N LYS A 103 1.08 15.13 9.95
CA LYS A 103 -0.28 15.55 9.60
C LYS A 103 -0.73 14.93 8.27
N GLN A 104 0.13 14.97 7.26
CA GLN A 104 -0.11 14.33 5.96
C GLN A 104 -0.28 12.80 6.10
N LEU A 105 0.59 12.14 6.87
CA LEU A 105 0.46 10.71 7.14
C LEU A 105 -0.86 10.35 7.84
N ILE A 106 -1.27 11.12 8.84
CA ILE A 106 -2.54 10.88 9.55
C ILE A 106 -3.73 11.10 8.61
N HIS A 107 -3.68 12.10 7.73
CA HIS A 107 -4.71 12.34 6.73
C HIS A 107 -4.82 11.15 5.75
N PHE A 108 -3.69 10.71 5.20
CA PHE A 108 -3.62 9.52 4.34
C PHE A 108 -4.19 8.28 5.05
N MET A 109 -3.75 8.00 6.28
CA MET A 109 -4.22 6.85 7.06
C MET A 109 -5.73 6.92 7.32
N THR A 110 -6.27 8.11 7.58
CA THR A 110 -7.69 8.32 7.83
C THR A 110 -8.52 7.90 6.61
N SER A 111 -8.19 8.43 5.44
CA SER A 111 -8.92 8.11 4.20
C SER A 111 -8.76 6.63 3.81
N TYR A 112 -7.54 6.09 3.92
CA TYR A 112 -7.27 4.67 3.63
C TYR A 112 -8.07 3.74 4.55
N ASN A 113 -8.01 3.97 5.87
CA ASN A 113 -8.64 3.11 6.86
C ASN A 113 -10.16 3.06 6.71
N GLN A 114 -10.79 4.19 6.38
CA GLN A 114 -12.23 4.25 6.16
C GLN A 114 -12.66 3.30 5.02
N VAL A 115 -11.95 3.34 3.90
CA VAL A 115 -12.28 2.50 2.73
C VAL A 115 -11.96 1.02 3.01
N ILE A 116 -10.78 0.75 3.59
CA ILE A 116 -10.35 -0.62 3.88
C ILE A 116 -11.19 -1.28 4.96
N PHE A 117 -11.67 -0.54 5.95
CA PHE A 117 -12.54 -1.08 6.98
C PHE A 117 -13.86 -1.57 6.38
N GLU A 118 -14.46 -0.82 5.45
CA GLU A 118 -15.65 -1.27 4.72
C GLU A 118 -15.39 -2.51 3.87
N ALA A 119 -14.24 -2.57 3.18
CA ALA A 119 -13.86 -3.74 2.39
C ALA A 119 -13.62 -4.97 3.28
N CYS A 120 -12.94 -4.80 4.40
CA CYS A 120 -12.64 -5.84 5.37
C CYS A 120 -13.91 -6.43 5.99
N LYS A 121 -14.88 -5.60 6.39
CA LYS A 121 -16.18 -6.07 6.92
C LYS A 121 -16.95 -6.97 5.95
N LYS A 122 -16.80 -6.76 4.65
CA LYS A 122 -17.47 -7.53 3.59
C LYS A 122 -16.79 -8.86 3.25
N LYS A 123 -15.58 -9.11 3.77
CA LYS A 123 -14.87 -10.38 3.58
C LYS A 123 -15.41 -11.50 4.50
N LEU A 124 -16.28 -11.14 5.47
CA LEU A 124 -16.98 -12.07 6.34
C LEU A 124 -18.12 -12.80 5.64
#